data_AF-A0A937YBF0-F1
#
_entry.id   AF-A0A937YBF0-F1
#
_cell.length_a   1.000
_cell.length_b   1.000
_cell.length_c   1.000
_cell.angle_alpha   90.00
_cell.angle_beta   90.00
_cell.angle_gamma   90.00
#
_symmetry.space_group_name_H-M   'P 1'
#
loop_
_entity.id
_entity.type
_entity.pdbx_description
1 polymer ?
#
loop_
_entity_poly.entity_id
_entity_poly.type
_entity_poly.pdbx_seq_one_letter_code
_entity_poly.pdbx_strand_id
1 'polypeptide(L)' 'MARFDVYANPGSHATTTPYLLDVQSDPLDGLDTRMVIPLRFSSREMVS' A
#
# COMPACT_ATOMS: atom_id res chain seq x y z
N MET A 1 0.49 10.63 5.19
CA MET A 1 0.29 9.38 5.96
C MET A 1 1.52 9.16 6.81
N ALA A 2 1.39 8.61 8.01
CA ALA A 2 2.56 8.27 8.80
C ALA A 2 3.21 7.00 8.24
N ARG A 3 4.50 6.79 8.54
CA ARG A 3 5.15 5.51 8.28
C ARG A 3 4.33 4.39 8.90
N PHE A 4 4.12 3.31 8.14
CA PHE A 4 3.30 2.16 8.47
C PHE A 4 1.78 2.34 8.42
N ASP A 5 1.29 3.49 7.97
CA ASP A 5 -0.12 3.61 7.62
C ASP A 5 -0.44 2.76 6.39
N VAL A 6 -1.60 2.09 6.44
CA VAL A 6 -2.20 1.42 5.29
C VAL A 6 -3.33 2.28 4.76
N TYR A 7 -3.37 2.48 3.45
CA TYR A 7 -4.36 3.32 2.81
C TYR A 7 -4.85 2.77 1.48
N ALA A 8 -6.05 3.21 1.07
CA ALA A 8 -6.64 2.80 -0.20
C ALA A 8 -5.79 3.28 -1.38
N ASN A 9 -5.52 2.40 -2.34
CA ASN A 9 -4.80 2.73 -3.55
C ASN A 9 -5.67 3.65 -4.45
N PRO A 10 -5.26 4.91 -4.71
CA PRO A 10 -6.01 5.80 -5.57
C PRO A 10 -5.77 5.55 -7.08
N GLY A 11 -4.83 4.67 -7.42
CA GLY A 11 -4.42 4.41 -8.80
C GLY A 11 -5.33 3.44 -9.57
N SER A 12 -5.07 3.32 -10.87
CA SER A 12 -5.82 2.46 -11.81
C SER A 12 -5.83 0.96 -11.45
N HIS A 13 -4.90 0.52 -10.61
CA HIS A 13 -4.77 -0.88 -10.18
C HIS A 13 -5.47 -1.18 -8.84
N ALA A 14 -6.30 -0.27 -8.33
CA ALA A 14 -7.02 -0.43 -7.06
C ALA A 14 -7.78 -1.77 -6.96
N THR A 15 -8.31 -2.30 -8.06
CA THR A 15 -9.02 -3.60 -8.07
C THR A 15 -8.10 -4.77 -7.68
N THR A 16 -6.87 -4.80 -8.19
CA THR A 16 -5.92 -5.91 -7.94
C THR A 16 -4.94 -5.62 -6.80
N THR A 17 -4.83 -4.36 -6.39
CA THR A 17 -3.94 -3.87 -5.34
C THR A 17 -4.70 -2.78 -4.57
N PRO A 18 -5.64 -3.16 -3.70
CA PRO A 18 -6.57 -2.22 -3.07
C PRO A 18 -5.92 -1.34 -2.01
N TYR A 19 -4.79 -1.76 -1.43
CA TYR A 19 -4.14 -1.03 -0.37
C TYR A 19 -2.66 -0.83 -0.63
N LEU A 20 -2.13 0.26 -0.11
CA LEU A 20 -0.72 0.63 -0.11
C LEU A 20 -0.29 0.78 1.35
N LEU A 21 0.86 0.20 1.70
CA LEU A 21 1.52 0.40 2.98
C LEU A 21 2.60 1.45 2.81
N ASP A 22 2.54 2.54 3.59
CA ASP A 22 3.60 3.53 3.66
C ASP A 22 4.82 2.95 4.39
N VAL A 23 6.00 2.98 3.76
CA VAL A 23 7.26 2.55 4.38
C VAL A 23 8.31 3.65 4.36
N GLN A 24 7.94 4.87 3.97
CA GLN A 24 8.85 6.00 3.90
C GLN A 24 9.28 6.40 5.32
N SER A 25 10.57 6.68 5.47
CA SER A 25 11.09 7.18 6.75
C SER A 25 10.71 8.65 6.94
N ASP A 26 10.42 9.04 8.17
CA ASP A 26 9.93 10.38 8.52
C ASP A 26 10.84 11.54 8.03
N PRO A 27 12.18 11.43 7.99
CA PRO A 27 13.04 12.48 7.44
C PRO A 27 12.82 12.78 5.94
N LEU A 28 12.12 11.89 5.22
CA LEU A 28 11.79 12.05 3.80
C LEU A 28 10.33 12.50 3.58
N ASP A 29 9.54 12.76 4.63
CA ASP A 29 8.11 13.07 4.53
C ASP A 29 7.80 14.37 3.74
N GLY A 30 8.81 15.22 3.50
CA GLY A 30 8.69 16.43 2.68
C GLY A 30 8.72 16.20 1.16
N LEU A 31 8.85 14.95 0.69
CA LEU A 31 8.82 14.63 -0.74
C LEU A 31 7.38 14.50 -1.26
N ASP A 32 7.16 14.94 -2.50
CA ASP A 32 5.86 14.78 -3.20
C ASP A 32 5.54 13.32 -3.51
N THR A 33 6.57 12.49 -3.62
CA THR A 33 6.47 11.05 -3.86
C THR A 33 6.64 10.25 -2.57
N ARG A 34 6.02 9.07 -2.51
CA ARG A 34 6.13 8.16 -1.37
C ARG A 34 6.60 6.76 -1.76
N MET A 35 7.48 6.18 -0.92
CA MET A 35 7.83 4.77 -1.02
C MET A 35 6.78 3.89 -0.33
N VAL A 36 6.20 2.95 -1.08
CA VAL A 36 5.09 2.11 -0.61
C VAL A 36 5.26 0.64 -0.96
N ILE A 37 4.59 -0.24 -0.21
CA ILE A 37 4.43 -1.65 -0.54
C ILE A 37 2.98 -1.92 -0.97
N PRO A 38 2.73 -2.47 -2.17
CA PRO A 38 1.40 -2.84 -2.62
C PRO A 38 0.89 -4.08 -1.88
N LEU A 39 -0.31 -3.98 -1.29
CA LEU A 39 -0.97 -5.10 -0.62
C LEU A 39 -2.05 -5.69 -1.54
N ARG A 40 -2.04 -7.02 -1.67
CA ARG A 40 -3.01 -7.79 -2.45
C ARG A 40 -3.69 -8.80 -1.56
N PHE A 41 -4.94 -9.13 -1.87
CA PHE A 41 -5.59 -10.25 -1.22
C PHE A 41 -4.79 -11.53 -1.52
N SER A 42 -4.52 -12.31 -0.48
CA SER A 42 -3.95 -13.62 -0.69
C SER A 42 -4.98 -14.46 -1.46
N SER A 43 -4.52 -15.10 -2.54
CA SER A 43 -5.28 -16.21 -3.12
C SER A 43 -5.23 -17.34 -2.11
N ARG A 44 -6.15 -17.30 -1.15
CA ARG A 44 -6.39 -18.45 -0.30
C ARG A 44 -7.12 -19.45 -1.18
N GLU A 45 -6.42 -20.49 -1.63
CA GLU A 45 -7.11 -21.69 -2.06
C GLU A 45 -7.97 -22.14 -0.88
N MET A 46 -9.29 -21.97 -1.01
CA MET A 46 -10.22 -22.61 -0.10
C MET A 46 -10.07 -24.10 -0.35
N VAL A 47 -9.32 -24.78 0.53
CA VAL A 47 -9.37 -26.24 0.63
C VAL A 47 -10.84 -26.57 0.95
N SER A 48 -11.51 -27.16 -0.03
CA SER A 48 -12.88 -27.66 0.08
C SER A 48 -12.97 -28.85 1.02
#